data_AF-A0A6S6UA56-F1
#
_entry.id   AF-A0A6S6UA56-F1
#
_cell.length_a   1.000
_cell.length_b   1.000
_cell.length_c   1.000
_cell.angle_alpha   90.00
_cell.angle_beta   90.00
_cell.angle_gamma   90.00
#
_symmetry.space_group_name_H-M   'P 1'
#
loop_
_entity.id
_entity.type
_entity.pdbx_description
1 polymer ?
#
loop_
_entity_poly.entity_id
_entity_poly.type
_entity_poly.pdbx_seq_one_letter_code
_entity_poly.pdbx_strand_id
1 'polypeptide(L)' 'MKNITLTIALALLAVTSTYASVPESTSYSTLTTNELEDKVEQLSLSGELPFEMGLELMKRWSE' A
#
# COMPACT_ATOMS: atom_id res chain seq x y z
N MET A 1 6.97 29.47 27.18
CA MET A 1 6.18 28.53 26.34
C MET A 1 6.91 28.27 25.02
N LYS A 2 8.02 27.52 25.02
CA LYS A 2 8.83 27.26 23.80
C LYS A 2 9.07 25.77 23.54
N ASN A 3 8.51 24.91 24.38
CA ASN A 3 8.84 23.51 24.54
C ASN A 3 7.72 22.57 24.10
N ILE A 4 6.49 23.06 23.93
CA ILE A 4 5.34 22.27 23.43
C ILE A 4 5.41 22.10 21.90
N THR A 5 5.84 23.15 21.18
CA THR A 5 5.97 23.14 19.72
C THR A 5 6.99 22.11 19.22
N LEU A 6 8.09 21.92 19.97
CA LEU A 6 9.15 20.99 19.61
C LEU A 6 8.66 19.53 19.69
N THR A 7 7.85 19.20 20.71
CA THR A 7 7.33 17.85 20.94
C THR A 7 6.33 17.45 19.86
N ILE A 8 5.46 18.36 19.42
CA ILE A 8 4.48 18.09 18.36
C ILE A 8 5.18 17.88 17.02
N ALA A 9 6.22 18.68 16.72
CA ALA A 9 6.99 18.53 15.49
C ALA A 9 7.71 17.17 15.38
N LEU A 10 8.25 16.66 16.49
CA LEU A 10 8.94 15.37 16.52
C LEU A 10 7.97 14.19 16.35
N ALA A 11 6.77 14.27 16.95
CA ALA A 11 5.73 13.26 16.78
C ALA A 11 5.23 13.18 15.34
N LEU A 12 5.05 14.31 14.66
CA LEU A 12 4.66 14.35 13.25
C LEU A 12 5.73 13.74 12.33
N LEU A 13 7.02 14.00 12.60
CA LEU A 13 8.13 13.45 11.81
C LEU A 13 8.27 11.94 11.99
N ALA A 14 8.03 11.42 13.20
CA ALA A 14 8.04 9.98 13.45
C ALA A 14 6.89 9.27 12.73
N VAL A 15 5.70 9.89 12.69
CA VAL A 15 4.54 9.34 11.98
C VAL A 15 4.78 9.33 10.47
N THR A 16 5.37 10.36 9.86
CA THR A 16 5.64 10.35 8.41
C THR A 16 6.76 9.40 8.02
N SER A 17 7.74 9.18 8.90
CA SER A 17 8.88 8.31 8.59
C SER A 17 8.50 6.82 8.53
N THR A 18 7.46 6.38 9.22
CA THR A 18 6.93 5.00 9.12
C THR A 18 6.12 4.73 7.85
N TYR A 19 5.57 5.76 7.20
CA TYR A 19 4.88 5.62 5.90
C TYR A 19 5.84 5.73 4.70
N ALA A 20 7.08 6.17 4.92
CA ALA A 20 8.02 6.49 3.84
C ALA A 20 8.73 5.26 3.25
N SER A 21 8.62 4.09 3.87
CA SER A 21 8.97 2.83 3.23
C SER A 21 7.74 2.28 2.52
N VAL A 22 7.30 2.94 1.44
CA VAL A 22 6.49 2.24 0.44
C VAL A 22 7.43 1.16 -0.10
N PRO A 23 7.20 -0.14 0.18
CA PRO A 23 8.02 -1.18 -0.41
C PRO A 23 7.98 -0.95 -1.92
N GLU A 24 9.16 -0.96 -2.55
CA GLU A 24 9.36 -0.84 -3.99
C GLU A 24 8.17 -1.51 -4.69
N SER A 25 7.31 -0.68 -5.28
CA SER A 25 5.95 -1.09 -5.63
C SER A 25 6.06 -2.32 -6.50
N THR A 26 5.63 -3.46 -5.97
CA THR A 26 5.62 -4.70 -6.74
C THR A 26 4.65 -4.45 -7.88
N SER A 27 5.20 -4.12 -9.05
CA SER A 27 4.40 -3.66 -10.17
C SER A 27 3.74 -4.89 -10.79
N TYR A 28 2.48 -5.09 -10.45
CA TYR A 28 1.63 -6.14 -11.03
C TYR A 28 1.21 -5.82 -12.48
N SER A 29 1.81 -4.79 -13.09
CA SER A 29 1.64 -4.41 -14.49
C SER A 29 2.10 -5.48 -15.49
N THR A 30 2.97 -6.39 -15.05
CA THR A 30 3.43 -7.53 -15.86
C THR A 30 2.40 -8.68 -15.91
N LEU A 31 1.40 -8.68 -15.04
CA LEU A 31 0.32 -9.66 -15.04
C LEU A 31 -0.82 -9.19 -15.94
N THR A 32 -1.35 -10.09 -16.76
CA THR A 32 -2.64 -9.88 -17.43
C THR A 32 -3.76 -9.72 -16.42
N THR A 33 -4.92 -9.19 -16.84
CA THR A 33 -6.09 -9.04 -15.96
C THR A 33 -6.52 -10.38 -15.36
N ASN A 34 -6.58 -11.44 -16.15
CA ASN A 34 -6.98 -12.77 -15.68
C ASN A 34 -5.99 -13.32 -14.64
N GLU A 35 -4.67 -13.21 -14.90
CA GLU A 35 -3.65 -13.66 -13.95
C GLU A 35 -3.67 -12.85 -12.64
N LEU A 36 -4.06 -11.58 -12.72
CA LEU A 36 -4.23 -10.74 -11.55
C LEU A 36 -5.46 -11.17 -10.74
N GLU A 37 -6.59 -11.43 -11.40
CA GLU A 37 -7.83 -11.91 -10.77
C GLU A 37 -7.61 -13.24 -10.05
N ASP A 38 -6.99 -14.22 -10.72
CA ASP A 38 -6.68 -15.53 -10.15
C ASP A 38 -5.80 -15.42 -8.88
N LYS A 39 -4.78 -14.56 -8.92
CA LYS A 39 -3.92 -14.33 -7.75
C LYS A 39 -4.65 -13.62 -6.61
N VAL A 40 -5.51 -12.65 -6.94
CA VAL A 40 -6.31 -11.96 -5.94
C VAL A 40 -7.25 -12.94 -5.24
N GLU A 41 -7.91 -13.83 -5.98
CA GLU A 41 -8.75 -14.88 -5.40
C GLU A 41 -7.94 -15.81 -4.48
N GLN A 42 -6.81 -16.33 -4.96
CA GLN A 42 -5.96 -17.23 -4.19
C GLN A 42 -5.49 -16.59 -2.87
N LEU A 43 -5.01 -15.34 -2.92
CA LEU A 43 -4.45 -14.65 -1.76
C LEU A 43 -5.53 -14.10 -0.82
N SER A 44 -6.75 -13.87 -1.32
CA SER A 44 -7.90 -13.51 -0.47
C SER A 44 -8.29 -14.67 0.45
N LEU A 45 -8.15 -15.91 -0.02
CA LEU A 45 -8.42 -17.10 0.79
C LEU A 45 -7.36 -17.32 1.88
N SER A 46 -6.11 -16.97 1.62
CA SER A 46 -5.03 -17.08 2.62
C SER A 46 -4.96 -15.87 3.57
N GLY A 47 -5.65 -14.77 3.25
CA GLY A 47 -5.57 -13.51 4.00
C GLY A 47 -4.26 -12.76 3.80
N GLU A 48 -3.49 -13.12 2.77
CA GLU A 48 -2.18 -12.53 2.44
C GLU A 48 -2.24 -11.60 1.23
N LEU A 49 -3.45 -11.14 0.86
CA LEU A 49 -3.64 -10.25 -0.29
C LEU A 49 -2.91 -8.90 -0.08
N PRO A 50 -1.89 -8.58 -0.89
CA PRO A 50 -1.22 -7.28 -0.81
C PRO A 50 -2.18 -6.17 -1.23
N PHE A 51 -2.17 -5.06 -0.50
CA PHE A 51 -3.04 -3.91 -0.76
C PHE A 51 -2.84 -3.34 -2.17
N GLU A 52 -1.58 -3.27 -2.63
CA GLU A 52 -1.19 -2.78 -3.95
C GLU A 52 -1.77 -3.66 -5.07
N MET A 53 -1.94 -4.97 -4.83
CA MET A 53 -2.53 -5.89 -5.80
C MET A 53 -4.02 -5.64 -5.97
N GLY A 54 -4.74 -5.42 -4.86
CA GLY A 54 -6.15 -5.05 -4.90
C GLY A 54 -6.39 -3.69 -5.58
N LEU A 55 -5.52 -2.70 -5.32
CA LEU A 55 -5.57 -1.41 -6.00
C LEU A 55 -5.38 -1.53 -7.52
N GLU A 56 -4.43 -2.35 -7.96
CA GLU A 56 -4.20 -2.58 -9.38
C GLU A 56 -5.42 -3.22 -10.06
N LEU A 57 -6.07 -4.19 -9.41
CA LEU A 57 -7.28 -4.82 -9.96
C LEU A 57 -8.45 -3.81 -10.04
N MET A 58 -8.68 -3.04 -8.98
CA MET A 58 -9.70 -2.00 -8.96
C MET A 58 -9.51 -0.96 -10.06
N LYS A 59 -8.25 -0.57 -10.32
CA LYS A 59 -7.91 0.35 -11.40
C LYS A 59 -8.35 -0.21 -12.76
N ARG A 60 -8.06 -1.48 -13.05
CA ARG A 60 -8.40 -2.12 -14.34
C ARG A 60 -9.89 -2.29 -14.57
N TRP A 61 -10.69 -2.44 -13.51
CA TRP A 61 -12.16 -2.48 -13.63
C TRP A 61 -12.80 -1.11 -13.79
N SER A 62 -12.06 -0.04 -13.50
CA SER A 62 -12.55 1.34 -13.62
C SER A 62 -12.26 1.97 -14.99
N GLU A 63 -11.50 1.29 -15.84
CA GLU A 63 -11.20 1.66 -17.24
C GLU A 63 -12.17 0.98 -18.21
#